data_AF-A0A5A7NXQ8-F1
#
_entry.id   AF-A0A5A7NXQ8-F1
#
_cell.length_a   1.000
_cell.length_b   1.000
_cell.length_c   1.000
_cell.angle_alpha   90.00
_cell.angle_beta   90.00
_cell.angle_gamma   90.00
#
_symmetry.space_group_name_H-M   'P 1'
#
loop_
_entity.id
_entity.type
_entity.pdbx_description
1 polymer ?
#
loop_
_entity_poly.entity_id
_entity_poly.type
_entity_poly.pdbx_seq_one_letter_code
_entity_poly.pdbx_strand_id
1 'polypeptide(L)'
;MAAISVKCVCILLVAIIYGVSSAYGDKGPCPNSSPDKEALKLAPCIEAAQDPNASVSRQCCSAVKKMLQNPVCMCAVMKMAESNYGINVTNALTIPKRCNISEKERHAGYKLHSALK
;
A
#
# COMPACT_ATOMS: atom_id res chain seq x y z
N MET A 1 -18.27 -41.29 14.78
CA MET A 1 -17.57 -40.96 13.52
C MET A 1 -18.49 -40.03 12.74
N ALA A 2 -18.15 -38.75 12.63
CA ALA A 2 -19.06 -37.74 12.08
C ALA A 2 -19.34 -38.00 10.59
N ALA A 3 -20.60 -38.19 10.22
CA ALA A 3 -21.02 -38.26 8.83
C ALA A 3 -20.93 -36.86 8.21
N ILE A 4 -19.79 -36.55 7.59
CA ILE A 4 -19.61 -35.31 6.86
C ILE A 4 -20.44 -35.42 5.58
N SER A 5 -21.54 -34.66 5.52
CA SER A 5 -22.43 -34.64 4.35
C SER A 5 -21.66 -34.17 3.11
N VAL A 6 -21.88 -34.82 1.97
CA VAL A 6 -21.23 -34.50 0.69
C VAL A 6 -21.35 -33.02 0.29
N LYS A 7 -22.42 -32.35 0.74
CA LYS A 7 -22.60 -30.90 0.58
C LYS A 7 -21.54 -30.08 1.30
N CYS A 8 -21.14 -30.50 2.50
CA CYS A 8 -20.06 -29.85 3.26
C CYS A 8 -18.71 -30.03 2.56
N VAL A 9 -18.48 -31.19 1.93
CA VAL A 9 -17.26 -31.44 1.15
C VAL A 9 -17.17 -30.50 -0.05
N CYS A 10 -18.26 -30.31 -0.80
CA CYS A 10 -18.28 -29.40 -1.94
C CYS A 10 -18.05 -27.93 -1.51
N ILE A 11 -18.65 -27.48 -0.40
CA ILE A 11 -18.48 -26.12 0.11
C ILE A 11 -17.03 -25.88 0.54
N LEU A 12 -16.39 -26.86 1.19
CA LEU A 12 -14.98 -26.77 1.58
C LEU A 12 -14.05 -26.73 0.36
N LEU A 13 -14.30 -27.54 -0.66
CA LEU A 13 -13.52 -27.51 -1.90
C LEU A 13 -13.66 -26.18 -2.64
N VAL A 14 -14.87 -25.62 -2.70
CA VAL A 14 -15.11 -24.29 -3.27
C VAL A 14 -14.39 -23.21 -2.45
N ALA A 15 -14.43 -23.24 -1.13
CA ALA A 15 -13.71 -22.27 -0.29
C ALA A 15 -12.17 -22.34 -0.45
N ILE A 16 -11.62 -23.51 -0.79
CA ILE A 16 -10.20 -23.69 -1.09
C ILE A 16 -9.85 -23.15 -2.50
N ILE A 17 -10.74 -23.33 -3.48
CA ILE A 17 -10.53 -22.87 -4.86
C ILE A 17 -10.72 -21.35 -4.97
N TYR A 18 -11.73 -20.79 -4.30
CA TYR A 18 -12.00 -19.36 -4.20
C TYR A 18 -11.32 -18.81 -2.94
N GLY A 19 -9.99 -18.91 -2.94
CA GLY A 19 -9.12 -18.72 -1.80
C GLY A 19 -9.70 -17.84 -0.69
N VAL A 20 -9.80 -18.44 0.50
CA VAL A 20 -9.65 -17.69 1.76
C VAL A 20 -8.48 -16.72 1.53
N SER A 21 -8.82 -15.45 1.31
CA SER A 21 -7.85 -14.37 1.37
C SER A 21 -7.49 -14.32 2.84
N SER A 22 -6.46 -15.09 3.17
CA SER A 22 -5.99 -15.34 4.50
C SER A 22 -5.98 -14.03 5.27
N ALA A 23 -6.84 -13.95 6.29
CA ALA A 23 -6.61 -13.06 7.41
C ALA A 23 -5.34 -13.56 8.10
N TYR A 24 -4.19 -13.25 7.51
CA TYR A 24 -2.90 -13.49 8.14
C TYR A 24 -2.91 -12.67 9.42
N GLY A 25 -2.96 -13.37 10.55
CA GLY A 25 -2.72 -12.84 11.89
C GLY A 25 -1.26 -12.47 12.11
N ASP A 26 -0.60 -11.95 11.08
CA ASP A 26 0.74 -11.40 11.12
C ASP A 26 0.64 -9.89 11.26
N LYS A 27 1.60 -9.27 11.96
CA LYS A 27 1.73 -7.80 12.01
C LYS A 27 1.52 -7.27 10.59
N GLY A 28 0.50 -6.43 10.40
CA GLY A 28 0.12 -5.95 9.07
C GLY A 28 1.29 -5.34 8.30
N PRO A 29 1.12 -4.98 7.02
CA PRO A 29 2.22 -4.50 6.17
C PRO A 29 2.95 -3.26 6.73
N CYS A 30 2.34 -2.58 7.71
CA CYS A 30 2.90 -1.48 8.46
C CYS A 30 3.20 -1.91 9.92
N PRO A 31 4.38 -1.55 10.48
CA PRO A 31 4.89 -2.14 11.72
C PRO A 31 4.15 -1.72 12.99
N ASN A 32 3.57 -0.52 13.02
CA ASN A 32 3.03 0.10 14.23
C ASN A 32 1.59 0.63 14.09
N SER A 33 1.02 0.62 12.87
CA SER A 33 -0.34 1.11 12.65
C SER A 33 -0.94 0.52 11.37
N SER A 34 -2.23 0.72 11.13
CA SER A 34 -2.88 0.29 9.90
C SER A 34 -2.41 1.14 8.71
N PRO A 35 -2.43 0.61 7.47
CA PRO A 35 -2.12 1.38 6.28
C PRO A 35 -2.92 2.68 6.14
N ASP A 36 -4.19 2.71 6.54
CA ASP A 36 -4.99 3.95 6.55
C ASP A 36 -4.40 5.02 7.48
N LYS A 37 -3.97 4.63 8.69
CA LYS A 37 -3.34 5.57 9.64
C LYS A 37 -1.98 6.06 9.15
N GLU A 38 -1.23 5.20 8.47
CA GLU A 38 0.00 5.58 7.80
C GLU A 38 -0.26 6.53 6.61
N ALA A 39 -1.33 6.30 5.83
CA ALA A 39 -1.73 7.17 4.72
C ALA A 39 -2.05 8.60 5.18
N LEU A 40 -2.67 8.77 6.35
CA LEU A 40 -2.95 10.10 6.92
C LEU A 40 -1.67 10.92 7.16
N LYS A 41 -0.51 10.27 7.39
CA LYS A 41 0.78 10.98 7.55
C LYS A 41 1.27 11.62 6.24
N LEU A 42 0.71 11.19 5.11
CA LEU A 42 0.95 11.77 3.79
C LEU A 42 -0.04 12.88 3.44
N ALA A 43 -0.91 13.32 4.37
CA ALA A 43 -1.81 14.45 4.15
C ALA A 43 -1.10 15.72 3.59
N PRO A 44 0.12 16.09 4.02
CA PRO A 44 0.85 17.23 3.44
C PRO A 44 1.23 17.06 1.96
N CYS A 45 1.06 15.86 1.39
CA CYS A 45 1.37 15.53 0.01
C CYS A 45 0.16 15.49 -0.92
N ILE A 46 -1.07 15.67 -0.40
CA ILE A 46 -2.30 15.46 -1.18
C ILE A 46 -2.31 16.30 -2.46
N GLU A 47 -2.01 17.60 -2.37
CA GLU A 47 -1.97 18.48 -3.55
C GLU A 47 -0.93 18.01 -4.58
N ALA A 48 0.28 17.68 -4.12
CA ALA A 48 1.35 17.17 -4.97
C ALA A 48 1.07 15.77 -5.54
N ALA A 49 0.17 15.00 -4.91
CA ALA A 49 -0.28 13.71 -5.38
C ALA A 49 -1.43 13.82 -6.40
N GLN A 50 -2.17 14.93 -6.40
CA GLN A 50 -3.22 15.20 -7.37
C GLN A 50 -2.69 15.90 -8.62
N ASP A 51 -1.80 16.88 -8.44
CA ASP A 51 -1.21 17.66 -9.52
C ASP A 51 0.32 17.45 -9.58
N PRO A 52 0.86 16.89 -10.69
CA PRO A 52 2.30 16.68 -10.85
C PRO A 52 3.12 17.99 -10.86
N ASN A 53 2.47 19.16 -11.01
CA ASN A 53 3.11 20.48 -11.01
C ASN A 53 2.99 21.22 -9.66
N ALA A 54 2.08 20.82 -8.76
CA ALA A 54 1.83 21.53 -7.50
C ALA A 54 3.02 21.46 -6.54
N SER A 55 3.42 22.58 -5.94
CA SER A 55 4.63 22.66 -5.11
C SER A 55 4.66 21.61 -3.99
N VAL A 56 5.83 21.04 -3.71
CA VAL A 56 5.98 20.02 -2.66
C VAL A 56 6.54 20.65 -1.38
N SER A 57 5.79 20.52 -0.28
CA SER A 57 6.22 21.03 1.02
C SER A 57 7.38 20.19 1.60
N ARG A 58 8.20 20.82 2.46
CA ARG A 58 9.27 20.09 3.20
C ARG A 58 8.69 18.97 4.06
N GLN A 59 7.51 19.18 4.65
CA GLN A 59 6.79 18.19 5.44
C GLN A 59 6.42 16.97 4.59
N CYS A 60 5.90 17.19 3.37
CA CYS A 60 5.62 16.11 2.44
C CYS A 60 6.87 15.29 2.13
N CYS A 61 7.99 15.94 1.79
CA CYS A 61 9.23 15.24 1.49
C CYS A 61 9.78 14.43 2.68
N SER A 62 9.65 14.95 3.90
CA SER A 62 10.02 14.20 5.11
C SER A 62 9.15 12.95 5.30
N ALA A 63 7.84 13.08 5.10
CA ALA A 63 6.90 11.96 5.22
C ALA A 63 7.16 10.87 4.16
N VAL A 64 7.36 11.26 2.91
CA VAL A 64 7.68 10.34 1.81
C VAL A 64 9.01 9.63 2.05
N LYS A 65 10.05 10.36 2.51
CA LYS A 65 11.34 9.75 2.83
C LYS A 65 11.23 8.69 3.93
N LYS A 66 10.41 8.93 4.96
CA LYS A 66 10.14 7.94 6.01
C LYS A 66 9.39 6.72 5.46
N MET A 67 8.39 6.93 4.60
CA MET A 67 7.65 5.82 3.98
C MET A 67 8.54 4.93 3.12
N LEU A 68 9.50 5.49 2.38
CA LEU A 68 10.43 4.72 1.55
C LEU A 68 11.30 3.73 2.35
N GLN A 69 11.48 3.95 3.65
CA GLN A 69 12.22 3.03 4.53
C GLN A 69 11.45 1.74 4.81
N ASN A 70 10.13 1.74 4.64
CA ASN A 70 9.29 0.55 4.73
C ASN A 70 8.50 0.37 3.43
N PRO A 71 9.12 -0.28 2.43
CA PRO A 71 8.51 -0.38 1.10
C PRO A 71 7.21 -1.19 1.13
N VAL A 72 7.10 -2.20 1.99
CA VAL A 72 5.89 -3.03 2.16
C VAL A 72 4.73 -2.19 2.67
N CYS A 73 4.97 -1.38 3.70
CA CYS A 73 3.98 -0.45 4.22
C CYS A 73 3.60 0.62 3.18
N MET A 74 4.58 1.21 2.50
CA MET A 74 4.33 2.21 1.45
C MET A 74 3.43 1.62 0.36
N CYS A 75 3.70 0.41 -0.09
CA CYS A 75 2.91 -0.27 -1.10
C CYS A 75 1.44 -0.46 -0.67
N ALA A 76 1.24 -0.92 0.57
CA ALA A 76 -0.10 -1.03 1.15
C ALA A 76 -0.81 0.33 1.25
N VAL A 77 -0.08 1.37 1.67
CA VAL A 77 -0.59 2.75 1.74
C VAL A 77 -1.03 3.25 0.37
N MET A 78 -0.26 3.01 -0.69
CA MET A 78 -0.64 3.44 -2.05
C MET A 78 -1.91 2.73 -2.54
N LYS A 79 -2.01 1.41 -2.30
CA LYS A 79 -3.22 0.64 -2.64
C LYS A 79 -4.45 1.15 -1.90
N MET A 80 -4.31 1.44 -0.59
CA MET A 80 -5.37 2.05 0.20
C MET A 80 -5.71 3.46 -0.30
N ALA A 81 -4.71 4.25 -0.69
CA ALA A 81 -4.92 5.62 -1.14
C ALA A 81 -5.64 5.70 -2.49
N GLU A 82 -5.35 4.77 -3.39
CA GLU A 82 -6.09 4.62 -4.65
C GLU A 82 -7.55 4.23 -4.38
N SER A 83 -7.76 3.21 -3.53
CA SER A 83 -9.10 2.66 -3.27
C SER A 83 -10.00 3.59 -2.44
N ASN A 84 -9.45 4.26 -1.42
CA ASN A 84 -10.22 5.01 -0.42
C ASN A 84 -10.20 6.53 -0.63
N TYR A 85 -9.12 7.07 -1.22
CA TYR A 85 -8.92 8.51 -1.35
C TYR A 85 -8.86 8.99 -2.81
N GLY A 86 -8.99 8.07 -3.79
CA GLY A 86 -8.95 8.41 -5.22
C GLY A 86 -7.64 9.04 -5.67
N ILE A 87 -6.54 8.78 -4.96
CA ILE A 87 -5.23 9.37 -5.29
C ILE A 87 -4.67 8.68 -6.54
N ASN A 88 -4.23 9.51 -7.50
CA ASN A 88 -3.53 9.02 -8.68
C ASN A 88 -2.11 8.57 -8.30
N VAL A 89 -1.91 7.25 -8.28
CA VAL A 89 -0.62 6.63 -7.96
C VAL A 89 0.48 7.16 -8.88
N THR A 90 0.25 7.32 -10.19
CA THR A 90 1.25 7.84 -11.13
C THR A 90 1.78 9.22 -10.71
N ASN A 91 0.90 10.13 -10.29
CA ASN A 91 1.31 11.46 -9.83
C ASN A 91 2.05 11.36 -8.49
N ALA A 92 1.55 10.56 -7.54
CA ALA A 92 2.21 10.32 -6.26
C ALA A 92 3.63 9.74 -6.41
N LEU A 93 3.85 8.90 -7.43
CA LEU A 93 5.16 8.34 -7.78
C LEU A 93 6.16 9.40 -8.28
N THR A 94 5.70 10.57 -8.74
CA THR A 94 6.61 11.67 -9.09
C THR A 94 7.15 12.41 -7.87
N ILE A 95 6.46 12.37 -6.73
CA ILE A 95 6.80 13.14 -5.52
C ILE A 95 8.22 12.85 -5.01
N PRO A 96 8.69 11.58 -4.89
CA PRO A 96 10.06 11.31 -4.48
C PRO A 96 11.12 12.00 -5.35
N LYS A 97 10.89 12.07 -6.66
CA LYS A 97 11.80 12.78 -7.59
C LYS A 97 11.80 14.29 -7.33
N ARG A 98 10.61 14.86 -7.14
CA ARG A 98 10.40 16.29 -6.84
C ARG A 98 10.99 16.70 -5.49
N CYS A 99 11.04 15.76 -4.54
CA CYS A 99 11.72 15.89 -3.26
C CYS A 99 13.24 15.68 -3.33
N ASN A 100 13.81 15.46 -4.52
CA ASN A 100 15.23 15.17 -4.74
C ASN A 100 15.74 13.98 -3.90
N ILE A 101 14.89 12.96 -3.70
CA ILE A 101 15.26 11.71 -3.03
C ILE A 101 16.03 10.84 -4.02
N SER A 102 17.12 10.23 -3.58
CA SER A 102 18.01 9.48 -4.47
C SER A 102 17.32 8.28 -5.13
N GLU A 103 17.75 7.92 -6.34
CA GLU A 103 17.22 6.76 -7.06
C GLU A 103 17.36 5.46 -6.25
N LYS A 104 18.45 5.29 -5.48
CA LYS A 104 18.63 4.15 -4.57
C LYS A 104 17.54 4.07 -3.51
N GLU A 105 17.21 5.20 -2.87
CA GLU A 105 16.15 5.28 -1.86
C GLU A 105 14.76 5.05 -2.50
N ARG A 106 14.54 5.54 -3.73
CA ARG A 106 13.30 5.29 -4.47
C ARG A 106 13.12 3.81 -4.80
N HIS A 107 14.15 3.14 -5.33
CA HIS A 107 14.03 1.75 -5.76
C HIS A 107 13.73 0.76 -4.63
N ALA A 108 14.11 1.07 -3.39
CA ALA A 108 13.70 0.28 -2.23
C ALA A 108 12.16 0.23 -2.12
N GLY A 109 11.48 1.35 -2.35
CA GLY A 109 10.01 1.50 -2.33
C GLY A 109 9.27 0.86 -3.50
N TYR A 110 9.82 0.95 -4.71
CA TYR A 110 9.09 0.65 -5.96
C TYR A 110 9.07 -0.81 -6.38
N LYS A 111 10.04 -1.64 -5.93
CA LYS A 111 10.11 -3.05 -6.33
C LYS A 111 8.83 -3.86 -6.01
N LEU A 112 7.98 -3.35 -5.13
CA LEU A 112 6.70 -3.96 -4.77
C LEU A 112 5.56 -3.68 -5.74
N HIS A 113 5.56 -2.57 -6.49
CA HIS A 113 4.50 -2.29 -7.48
C HIS A 113 4.53 -3.32 -8.61
N SER A 114 5.72 -3.74 -9.03
CA SER A 114 5.93 -4.80 -10.02
C SER A 114 5.57 -6.21 -9.54
N ALA A 115 5.37 -6.42 -8.23
CA ALA A 115 4.95 -7.71 -7.66
C ALA A 115 3.43 -7.79 -7.41
N LEU A 116 2.68 -6.73 -7.73
CA LEU A 116 1.23 -6.63 -7.55
C LEU A 116 0.44 -6.57 -8.88
N LYS A 117 1.13 -6.71 -10.01
CA LYS A 117 0.53 -6.96 -11.32
C LYS A 117 0.61 -8.44 -11.65
#